data_AF-A0AAV2MR47-F1
#
_entry.id   AF-A0AAV2MR47-F1
#
_cell.length_a   1.000
_cell.length_b   1.000
_cell.length_c   1.000
_cell.angle_alpha   90.00
_cell.angle_beta   90.00
_cell.angle_gamma   90.00
#
_symmetry.space_group_name_H-M   'P 1'
#
loop_
_entity.id
_entity.type
_entity.pdbx_description
1 polymer ?
#
loop_
_entity_poly.entity_id
_entity_poly.type
_entity_poly.pdbx_seq_one_letter_code
_entity_poly.pdbx_strand_id
1 'polypeptide(L)'
;MNTSDILKEKCDPVESGCSKTVRKTITIPQELPPSILNCSIIRLEYRLKILLDIKYASNPEIKLPIVVLPEKSSHTATSKKSKEYETLAQPTSGTASSLSQAPAGHAQGPVRYPPAAASASDDPPPYDAYALYPSYSHVDRHSSHL
;
A
#
# COMPACT_ATOMS: atom_id res chain seq x y z
N MET A 1 -16.20 9.07 22.20
CA MET A 1 -16.44 7.86 21.40
C MET A 1 -17.73 8.08 20.63
N ASN A 2 -17.62 8.38 19.34
CA ASN A 2 -18.76 8.49 18.43
C ASN A 2 -19.12 7.09 17.91
N THR A 3 -20.41 6.78 17.88
CA THR A 3 -20.91 5.55 17.27
C THR A 3 -21.98 5.96 16.26
N SER A 4 -21.84 5.46 15.05
CA SER A 4 -22.79 5.70 13.97
C SER A 4 -23.47 4.39 13.61
N ASP A 5 -24.77 4.45 13.37
CA ASP A 5 -25.51 3.30 12.83
C ASP A 5 -25.17 3.16 11.34
N ILE A 6 -24.74 1.96 10.96
CA ILE A 6 -24.34 1.64 9.58
C ILE A 6 -25.53 1.09 8.80
N LEU A 7 -26.20 0.10 9.40
CA LEU A 7 -27.32 -0.61 8.82
C LEU A 7 -28.30 -0.97 9.94
N LYS A 8 -29.59 -0.76 9.68
CA LYS A 8 -30.67 -1.11 10.60
C LYS A 8 -31.72 -1.91 9.87
N GLU A 9 -32.09 -3.04 10.45
CA GLU A 9 -33.11 -3.92 9.88
C GLU A 9 -34.10 -4.36 10.96
N LYS A 10 -35.38 -4.46 10.56
CA LYS A 10 -36.45 -4.94 11.42
C LYS A 10 -36.75 -6.40 11.08
N CYS A 11 -36.80 -7.25 12.10
CA CYS A 11 -37.22 -8.64 11.95
C CYS A 11 -38.74 -8.78 12.16
N ASP A 12 -39.24 -9.99 11.92
CA ASP A 12 -40.63 -10.33 12.21
C ASP A 12 -40.95 -10.11 13.70
N PRO A 13 -42.17 -9.64 14.03
CA PRO A 13 -42.59 -9.48 15.41
C PRO A 13 -42.61 -10.82 16.16
N VAL A 14 -42.41 -10.73 17.47
CA VAL A 14 -42.54 -11.85 18.40
C VAL A 14 -43.84 -11.64 19.16
N GLU A 15 -44.73 -12.62 19.07
CA GLU A 15 -46.01 -12.60 19.79
C GLU A 15 -45.80 -12.68 21.30
N SER A 16 -46.70 -12.03 22.05
CA SER A 16 -46.67 -12.04 23.51
C SER A 16 -46.79 -13.47 24.07
N GLY A 17 -46.04 -13.77 25.13
CA GLY A 17 -46.07 -15.08 25.79
C GLY A 17 -45.41 -16.22 25.01
N CYS A 18 -44.76 -15.94 23.88
CA CYS A 18 -44.09 -16.95 23.06
C CYS A 18 -42.56 -16.82 23.13
N SER A 19 -41.86 -17.96 23.12
CA SER A 19 -40.43 -18.02 22.80
C SER A 19 -40.27 -18.40 21.34
N LYS A 20 -39.65 -17.52 20.55
CA LYS A 20 -39.45 -17.71 19.11
C LYS A 20 -38.01 -17.38 18.73
N THR A 21 -37.36 -18.29 18.00
CA THR A 21 -36.07 -18.00 17.36
C THR A 21 -36.33 -17.25 16.05
N VAL A 22 -35.80 -16.03 15.96
CA VAL A 22 -35.90 -15.19 14.77
C VAL A 22 -34.53 -15.15 14.09
N ARG A 23 -34.46 -15.49 12.80
CA ARG A 23 -33.22 -15.48 12.02
C ARG A 23 -33.30 -14.42 10.94
N LYS A 24 -32.26 -13.61 10.82
CA LYS A 24 -32.12 -12.61 9.77
C LYS A 24 -30.67 -12.56 9.29
N THR A 25 -30.50 -12.53 7.97
CA THR A 25 -29.18 -12.40 7.35
C THR A 25 -28.91 -10.93 7.10
N ILE A 26 -27.79 -10.44 7.64
CA ILE A 26 -27.32 -9.07 7.44
C ILE A 26 -26.03 -9.17 6.63
N THR A 27 -26.00 -8.55 5.46
CA THR A 27 -24.80 -8.47 4.63
C THR A 27 -23.90 -7.36 5.17
N ILE A 28 -22.61 -7.66 5.33
CA ILE A 28 -21.60 -6.65 5.67
C ILE A 28 -21.46 -5.74 4.44
N PRO A 29 -21.72 -4.42 4.54
CA PRO A 29 -21.55 -3.50 3.41
C PRO A 29 -20.09 -3.52 2.92
N GLN A 30 -19.90 -3.54 1.60
CA GLN A 30 -18.58 -3.68 0.98
C GLN A 30 -17.68 -2.47 1.19
N GLU A 31 -18.29 -1.30 1.42
CA GLU A 31 -17.63 -0.03 1.65
C GLU A 31 -17.09 0.09 3.09
N LEU A 32 -17.41 -0.87 3.97
CA LEU A 32 -16.91 -0.84 5.34
C LEU A 32 -15.40 -1.11 5.37
N PRO A 33 -14.61 -0.20 5.98
CA PRO A 33 -13.21 -0.47 6.20
C PRO A 33 -13.00 -1.67 7.14
N PRO A 34 -11.85 -2.38 7.02
CA PRO A 34 -11.47 -3.40 7.99
C PRO A 34 -11.37 -2.83 9.41
N SER A 35 -11.62 -3.68 10.41
CA SER A 35 -11.54 -3.28 11.82
C SER A 35 -10.11 -2.92 12.24
N ILE A 36 -9.99 -1.94 13.13
CA ILE A 36 -8.72 -1.50 13.72
C ILE A 36 -8.82 -1.64 15.23
N LEU A 37 -8.31 -2.76 15.77
CA LEU A 37 -8.46 -3.10 17.19
C LEU A 37 -7.18 -2.81 18.01
N ASN A 38 -6.01 -2.90 17.35
CA ASN A 38 -4.67 -2.89 17.97
C ASN A 38 -3.92 -1.57 17.74
N CYS A 39 -4.58 -0.43 17.88
CA CYS A 39 -3.94 0.87 17.78
C CYS A 39 -4.46 1.82 18.87
N SER A 40 -3.56 2.61 19.47
CA SER A 40 -3.88 3.55 20.55
C SER A 40 -4.37 4.91 20.05
N ILE A 41 -4.04 5.28 18.81
CA ILE A 41 -4.37 6.57 18.20
C ILE A 41 -5.72 6.51 17.48
N ILE A 42 -5.96 5.43 16.71
CA ILE A 42 -7.18 5.22 15.95
C ILE A 42 -7.76 3.84 16.25
N ARG A 43 -9.07 3.76 16.50
CA ARG A 43 -9.77 2.49 16.72
C ARG A 43 -11.04 2.49 15.89
N LEU A 44 -11.28 1.38 15.22
CA LEU A 44 -12.46 1.18 14.39
C LEU A 44 -13.06 -0.18 14.79
N GLU A 45 -14.06 -0.11 15.65
CA GLU A 45 -14.75 -1.26 16.21
C GLU A 45 -16.18 -1.32 15.69
N TYR A 46 -16.64 -2.53 15.37
CA TYR A 46 -18.00 -2.78 14.94
C TYR A 46 -18.73 -3.61 15.99
N ARG A 47 -20.02 -3.33 16.18
CA ARG A 47 -20.88 -4.08 17.09
C ARG A 47 -22.21 -4.37 16.41
N LEU A 48 -22.65 -5.62 16.49
CA LEU A 48 -24.01 -6.00 16.17
C LEU A 48 -24.91 -5.64 17.35
N LYS A 49 -25.78 -4.65 17.16
CA LYS A 49 -26.78 -4.23 18.15
C LYS A 49 -28.11 -4.93 17.87
N ILE A 50 -28.56 -5.72 18.84
CA ILE A 50 -29.86 -6.39 18.83
C ILE A 50 -30.74 -5.65 19.84
N LEU A 51 -31.88 -5.14 19.39
CA LEU A 51 -32.83 -4.39 20.19
C LEU A 51 -34.22 -5.01 20.04
N LEU A 52 -34.87 -5.32 21.16
CA LEU A 52 -36.29 -5.70 21.15
C LEU A 52 -37.12 -4.47 21.52
N ASP A 53 -38.01 -4.05 20.63
CA ASP A 53 -38.94 -2.95 20.90
C ASP A 53 -40.17 -3.49 21.64
N ILE A 54 -40.29 -3.17 22.93
CA ILE A 54 -41.37 -3.64 23.80
C ILE A 54 -42.27 -2.46 24.16
N LYS A 55 -43.58 -2.64 24.02
CA LYS A 55 -44.55 -1.64 24.47
C LYS A 55 -44.60 -1.60 25.99
N TYR A 56 -44.61 -0.37 26.55
CA TYR A 56 -44.77 -0.09 27.98
C TYR A 56 -43.65 -0.65 28.89
N ALA A 57 -42.50 -1.03 28.33
CA ALA A 57 -41.34 -1.46 29.08
C ALA A 57 -40.06 -0.89 28.48
N SER A 58 -38.94 -1.03 29.18
CA SER A 58 -37.63 -0.70 28.62
C SER A 58 -37.22 -1.71 27.55
N ASN A 59 -36.68 -1.22 26.44
CA ASN A 59 -36.23 -2.06 25.34
C ASN A 59 -34.92 -2.76 25.72
N PRO A 60 -34.86 -4.10 25.83
CA PRO A 60 -33.62 -4.79 26.09
C PRO A 60 -32.71 -4.69 24.88
N GLU A 61 -31.42 -4.53 25.15
CA GLU A 61 -30.39 -4.30 24.14
C GLU A 61 -29.18 -5.21 24.39
N ILE A 62 -28.69 -5.84 23.33
CA ILE A 62 -27.46 -6.65 23.34
C ILE A 62 -26.51 -6.09 22.28
N LYS A 63 -25.23 -5.92 22.63
CA LYS A 63 -24.17 -5.48 21.71
C LYS A 63 -23.07 -6.52 21.62
N LEU A 64 -23.03 -7.26 20.51
CA LEU A 64 -21.99 -8.27 20.25
C LEU A 64 -20.86 -7.64 19.43
N PRO A 65 -19.59 -7.72 19.86
CA PRO A 65 -18.49 -7.23 19.05
C PRO A 65 -18.31 -8.10 17.80
N ILE A 66 -18.04 -7.47 16.66
CA ILE A 66 -17.72 -8.16 15.41
C ILE A 66 -16.44 -7.60 14.81
N VAL A 67 -15.73 -8.42 14.04
CA VAL A 67 -14.50 -8.03 13.34
C VAL A 67 -14.75 -8.13 11.84
N VAL A 68 -14.65 -6.99 11.16
CA VAL A 68 -14.68 -6.89 9.70
C VAL A 68 -13.26 -7.10 9.19
N LEU A 69 -13.08 -8.11 8.35
CA LEU A 69 -11.78 -8.46 7.75
C LEU A 69 -11.72 -8.00 6.28
N PRO A 70 -10.52 -7.74 5.74
CA PRO A 70 -10.35 -7.49 4.31
C PRO A 70 -10.84 -8.67 3.48
N GLU A 71 -11.40 -8.37 2.31
CA GLU A 71 -11.74 -9.41 1.34
C GLU A 71 -10.46 -10.06 0.80
N LYS A 72 -10.40 -11.40 0.85
CA LYS A 72 -9.30 -12.17 0.28
C LYS A 72 -9.48 -12.24 -1.23
N SER A 73 -8.69 -11.50 -1.99
CA SER A 73 -8.64 -11.71 -3.44
C SER A 73 -8.08 -13.11 -3.71
N SER A 74 -8.86 -13.95 -4.40
CA SER A 74 -8.29 -15.16 -4.98
C SER A 74 -7.34 -14.72 -6.08
N HIS A 75 -6.04 -14.75 -5.80
CA HIS A 75 -5.01 -14.55 -6.82
C HIS A 75 -5.09 -15.71 -7.83
N THR A 76 -6.01 -15.64 -8.80
CA THR A 76 -5.76 -16.30 -10.06
C THR A 76 -4.65 -15.50 -10.72
N ALA A 77 -3.44 -16.05 -10.66
CA ALA A 77 -2.30 -15.56 -11.40
C ALA A 77 -2.62 -15.64 -12.90
N THR A 78 -3.32 -14.64 -13.42
CA THR A 78 -3.38 -14.39 -14.85
C THR A 78 -2.06 -13.71 -15.20
N SER A 79 -1.09 -14.53 -15.58
CA SER A 79 0.13 -14.07 -16.26
C SER A 79 -0.30 -13.19 -17.43
N LYS A 80 -0.19 -11.86 -17.25
CA LYS A 80 -0.26 -10.92 -18.36
C LYS A 80 0.98 -11.17 -19.20
N LYS A 81 0.84 -11.99 -20.25
CA LYS A 81 1.82 -12.11 -21.33
C LYS A 81 2.00 -10.69 -21.90
N SER A 82 3.15 -10.09 -21.63
CA SER A 82 3.56 -8.80 -22.19
C SER A 82 3.43 -8.86 -23.71
N LYS A 83 2.63 -7.97 -24.29
CA LYS A 83 2.58 -7.78 -25.74
C LYS A 83 3.87 -7.08 -26.16
N GLU A 84 4.70 -7.88 -26.80
CA GLU A 84 5.70 -7.57 -27.84
C GLU A 84 5.47 -6.20 -28.51
N TYR A 85 6.45 -5.30 -28.41
CA TYR A 85 6.47 -4.07 -29.19
C TYR A 85 7.27 -4.29 -30.48
N GLU A 86 6.66 -3.82 -31.55
CA GLU A 86 6.99 -3.96 -32.96
C GLU A 86 8.36 -3.33 -33.29
N THR A 87 9.20 -4.08 -34.00
CA THR A 87 10.50 -3.65 -34.52
C THR A 87 10.28 -2.85 -35.82
N LEU A 88 10.50 -1.53 -35.78
CA LEU A 88 10.67 -0.71 -36.99
C LEU A 88 12.14 -0.74 -37.42
N ALA A 89 12.39 -1.14 -38.67
CA ALA A 89 13.69 -1.30 -39.31
C ALA A 89 14.43 0.06 -39.50
N GLN A 90 15.76 0.15 -39.35
CA GLN A 90 16.84 0.16 -40.38
C GLN A 90 17.98 1.10 -39.90
N PRO A 91 19.20 1.20 -40.49
CA PRO A 91 19.89 0.37 -41.50
C PRO A 91 21.34 -0.03 -41.10
N THR A 92 21.97 -0.73 -42.03
CA THR A 92 23.28 -1.41 -42.12
C THR A 92 24.53 -0.55 -41.84
N SER A 93 25.56 -1.22 -41.30
CA SER A 93 26.86 -0.67 -40.92
C SER A 93 27.83 -0.39 -42.09
N GLY A 94 28.54 0.73 -41.98
CA GLY A 94 29.99 0.86 -42.30
C GLY A 94 30.37 1.47 -43.66
N THR A 95 31.22 2.50 -43.65
CA THR A 95 32.65 2.46 -44.11
C THR A 95 33.29 3.88 -44.22
N ALA A 96 34.45 4.02 -43.55
CA ALA A 96 35.65 4.86 -43.78
C ALA A 96 35.67 6.42 -43.86
N SER A 97 36.49 6.99 -42.94
CA SER A 97 37.63 7.93 -43.10
C SER A 97 37.48 9.32 -43.73
N SER A 98 37.92 10.38 -43.02
CA SER A 98 39.10 11.24 -43.36
C SER A 98 39.25 12.49 -42.45
N LEU A 99 40.47 13.04 -42.41
CA LEU A 99 41.12 14.02 -41.53
C LEU A 99 40.54 15.47 -41.52
N SER A 100 40.72 16.20 -40.40
CA SER A 100 41.41 17.53 -40.38
C SER A 100 41.70 18.06 -38.94
N GLN A 101 42.67 18.97 -38.86
CA GLN A 101 43.49 19.46 -37.73
C GLN A 101 42.85 20.48 -36.75
N ALA A 102 43.52 20.66 -35.59
CA ALA A 102 43.28 21.60 -34.47
C ALA A 102 43.67 23.08 -34.77
N PRO A 103 43.41 24.10 -33.89
CA PRO A 103 44.15 24.31 -32.63
C PRO A 103 43.37 24.94 -31.44
N ALA A 104 44.13 25.25 -30.38
CA ALA A 104 43.81 25.54 -28.98
C ALA A 104 42.86 26.71 -28.65
N GLY A 105 42.14 26.57 -27.52
CA GLY A 105 41.47 27.65 -26.80
C GLY A 105 41.09 27.20 -25.38
N HIS A 106 41.54 27.94 -24.36
CA HIS A 106 41.27 27.71 -22.95
C HIS A 106 39.81 27.99 -22.55
N ALA A 107 39.42 27.32 -21.45
CA ALA A 107 38.40 27.68 -20.46
C ALA A 107 36.97 27.10 -20.58
N GLN A 108 36.75 26.12 -19.69
CA GLN A 108 35.52 25.82 -18.93
C GLN A 108 34.28 25.36 -19.72
N GLY A 109 34.19 24.03 -19.92
CA GLY A 109 32.96 23.31 -20.29
C GLY A 109 32.40 22.49 -19.10
N PRO A 110 31.16 21.97 -19.24
CA PRO A 110 30.26 21.66 -18.13
C PRO A 110 30.68 20.42 -17.33
N VAL A 111 30.28 20.36 -16.05
CA VAL A 111 30.42 19.17 -15.20
C VAL A 111 29.81 17.98 -15.91
N ARG A 112 30.67 17.10 -16.41
CA ARG A 112 30.30 15.86 -17.09
C ARG A 112 29.92 14.89 -15.98
N TYR A 113 28.61 14.66 -15.79
CA TYR A 113 28.15 13.52 -15.00
C TYR A 113 28.79 12.25 -15.59
N PRO A 114 29.31 11.33 -14.75
CA PRO A 114 29.76 10.05 -15.26
C PRO A 114 28.58 9.38 -15.99
N PRO A 115 28.83 8.69 -17.12
CA PRO A 115 27.75 7.97 -17.79
C PRO A 115 27.11 7.04 -16.76
N ALA A 116 25.80 7.21 -16.54
CA ALA A 116 25.00 6.24 -15.82
C ALA A 116 25.26 4.89 -16.48
N ALA A 117 25.84 3.95 -15.73
CA ALA A 117 26.13 2.63 -16.23
C ALA A 117 24.82 2.00 -16.69
N ALA A 118 24.62 1.99 -18.00
CA ALA A 118 23.58 1.21 -18.63
C ALA A 118 23.98 -0.26 -18.48
N SER A 119 23.33 -0.96 -17.56
CA SER A 119 22.89 -2.34 -17.75
C SER A 119 21.99 -2.75 -16.61
N ALA A 120 20.75 -3.09 -16.96
CA ALA A 120 19.89 -3.90 -16.12
C ALA A 120 20.57 -5.27 -15.98
N SER A 121 21.18 -5.50 -14.83
CA SER A 121 21.61 -6.81 -14.38
C SER A 121 21.13 -6.92 -12.93
N ASP A 122 20.44 -8.01 -12.62
CA ASP A 122 19.97 -8.33 -11.26
C ASP A 122 21.14 -8.63 -10.30
N ASP A 123 22.37 -8.69 -10.82
CA ASP A 123 23.57 -8.85 -10.01
C ASP A 123 23.97 -7.52 -9.36
N PRO A 124 24.20 -7.50 -8.03
CA PRO A 124 24.70 -6.32 -7.37
C PRO A 124 26.05 -5.93 -7.99
N PRO A 125 26.34 -4.63 -8.09
CA PRO A 125 27.63 -4.19 -8.58
C PRO A 125 28.75 -4.83 -7.72
N PRO A 126 29.89 -5.19 -8.34
CA PRO A 126 31.02 -5.75 -7.61
C PRO A 126 31.39 -4.85 -6.43
N TYR A 127 31.72 -5.46 -5.29
CA TYR A 127 31.88 -4.77 -4.00
C TYR A 127 32.87 -3.59 -4.08
N ASP A 128 33.88 -3.69 -4.96
CA ASP A 128 34.86 -2.64 -5.22
C ASP A 128 34.26 -1.34 -5.78
N ALA A 129 33.05 -1.36 -6.36
CA ALA A 129 32.34 -0.17 -6.79
C ALA A 129 31.86 0.70 -5.60
N TYR A 130 31.63 0.11 -4.43
CA TYR A 130 31.28 0.83 -3.21
C TYR A 130 32.49 1.51 -2.56
N ALA A 131 33.72 1.15 -2.94
CA ALA A 131 34.95 1.73 -2.38
C ALA A 131 35.20 3.19 -2.85
N LEU A 132 34.44 3.68 -3.83
CA LEU A 132 34.51 5.08 -4.29
C LEU A 132 33.66 6.04 -3.46
N TYR A 133 32.91 5.55 -2.47
CA TYR A 133 32.14 6.43 -1.59
C TYR A 133 33.07 7.16 -0.61
N PRO A 134 32.96 8.49 -0.50
CA PRO A 134 33.64 9.22 0.56
C PRO A 134 33.21 8.69 1.92
N SER A 135 34.17 8.20 2.72
CA SER A 135 33.93 7.84 4.10
C SER A 135 33.63 9.12 4.87
N TYR A 136 32.38 9.30 5.32
CA TYR A 136 32.04 10.37 6.24
C TYR A 136 32.68 10.05 7.60
N SER A 137 33.70 10.83 7.98
CA SER A 137 34.20 10.79 9.34
C SER A 137 33.06 11.17 10.29
N HIS A 138 32.73 10.26 11.19
CA HIS A 138 31.86 10.54 12.31
C HIS A 138 32.55 11.60 13.17
N VAL A 139 32.02 12.82 13.18
CA VAL A 139 32.52 13.87 14.08
C VAL A 139 31.95 13.56 15.47
N ASP A 140 32.73 12.87 16.29
CA ASP A 140 32.46 12.67 17.71
C ASP A 140 32.34 14.03 18.41
N ARG A 141 31.11 14.42 18.76
CA ARG A 141 30.85 15.58 19.61
C ARG A 141 31.04 15.17 21.08
N HIS A 142 32.28 15.06 21.51
CA HIS A 142 32.61 15.09 22.94
C HIS A 142 32.57 16.55 23.42
N SER A 143 31.63 16.87 24.31
CA SER A 143 31.81 18.01 25.20
C SER A 143 31.24 17.70 26.59
N SER A 144 32.08 18.02 27.55
CA SER A 144 32.24 17.48 28.89
C SER A 144 31.33 18.11 29.94
N HIS A 145 31.18 17.37 31.05
CA HIS A 145 30.77 17.83 32.37
C HIS A 145 31.19 19.28 32.70
N LEU A 146 30.23 20.06 33.20
CA LEU A 146 30.21 20.67 34.54
C LEU A 146 28.77 21.06 34.89
#